data_AF-A0A2M8CIH6-F1
#
_entry.id   AF-A0A2M8CIH6-F1
#
_cell.length_a   1.000
_cell.length_b   1.000
_cell.length_c   1.000
_cell.angle_alpha   90.00
_cell.angle_beta   90.00
_cell.angle_gamma   90.00
#
_symmetry.space_group_name_H-M   'P 1'
#
loop_
_entity.id
_entity.type
_entity.pdbx_description
1 polymer ?
#
loop_
_entity_poly.entity_id
_entity_poly.type
_entity_poly.pdbx_seq_one_letter_code
_entity_poly.pdbx_strand_id
1 'polypeptide(L)'
;MQIYGAIAQNEPFLKDKSILETELNFGNVNHFSAGQAAFMCVETLSENEIIVAYRDWENQGYGTVVVGSVSYLETAYGEPVVFASANIYLPKIKMVNDSVFLIVYRDMDLDGKGMLVKGELNNGNIQFEAPIIFSNSMISTSSLIVMNDTTFLIAYKDNSNGFGTLLPGKFVNGSVSLGELQIFNAATSF
;
A
#
# COMPACT_ATOMS: atom_id res chain seq x y z
N MET A 1 49.04 -58.79 -17.67
CA MET A 1 47.90 -59.49 -17.05
C MET A 1 46.87 -58.42 -16.69
N GLN A 2 45.70 -58.48 -17.33
CA GLN A 2 44.45 -57.69 -17.17
C GLN A 2 44.56 -56.15 -17.07
N ILE A 3 44.12 -55.33 -18.04
CA ILE A 3 42.79 -55.08 -18.67
C ILE A 3 41.86 -54.19 -17.80
N TYR A 4 41.73 -52.95 -18.27
CA TYR A 4 40.59 -51.99 -18.31
C TYR A 4 39.73 -51.64 -17.08
N GLY A 5 39.47 -50.33 -16.96
CA GLY A 5 38.34 -49.75 -16.22
C GLY A 5 38.29 -48.23 -16.39
N ALA A 6 37.73 -47.76 -17.51
CA ALA A 6 37.49 -46.34 -17.78
C ALA A 6 36.30 -45.80 -16.97
N ILE A 7 36.38 -44.56 -16.52
CA ILE A 7 35.24 -43.63 -16.59
C ILE A 7 35.81 -42.28 -17.08
N ALA A 8 35.45 -41.91 -18.30
CA ALA A 8 35.67 -40.58 -18.84
C ALA A 8 34.65 -39.62 -18.21
N GLN A 9 35.10 -38.47 -17.73
CA GLN A 9 34.32 -37.25 -17.83
C GLN A 9 35.14 -36.26 -18.64
N ASN A 10 34.69 -36.07 -19.88
CA ASN A 10 35.22 -35.12 -20.86
C ASN A 10 35.12 -33.68 -20.33
N GLU A 11 36.30 -33.07 -20.16
CA GLU A 11 36.70 -31.79 -20.77
C GLU A 11 36.01 -30.47 -20.30
N PRO A 12 36.69 -29.33 -20.51
CA PRO A 12 36.80 -28.22 -19.56
C PRO A 12 35.90 -27.05 -20.02
N PHE A 13 36.28 -25.82 -19.69
CA PHE A 13 35.60 -24.54 -19.96
C PHE A 13 34.77 -24.03 -18.79
N LEU A 14 35.43 -23.25 -17.94
CA LEU A 14 35.11 -21.83 -17.82
C LEU A 14 36.42 -21.06 -17.60
N LYS A 15 37.19 -20.93 -18.69
CA LYS A 15 37.85 -19.64 -18.98
C LYS A 15 36.72 -18.73 -19.44
N ASP A 16 36.04 -18.07 -18.51
CA ASP A 16 35.44 -16.79 -18.85
C ASP A 16 35.77 -15.78 -17.76
N LYS A 17 36.39 -14.70 -18.23
CA LYS A 17 37.01 -13.62 -17.50
C LYS A 17 36.22 -12.39 -17.90
N SER A 18 34.94 -12.31 -17.52
CA SER A 18 34.10 -11.12 -17.78
C SER A 18 32.75 -11.08 -17.07
N ILE A 19 32.58 -11.68 -15.88
CA ILE A 19 31.58 -11.07 -14.98
C ILE A 19 32.24 -9.77 -14.53
N LEU A 20 32.08 -8.72 -15.35
CA LEU A 20 32.22 -7.35 -14.90
C LEU A 20 31.44 -7.30 -13.59
N GLU A 21 32.16 -7.08 -12.50
CA GLU A 21 31.57 -6.50 -11.31
C GLU A 21 31.05 -5.12 -11.76
N THR A 22 29.88 -5.10 -12.41
CA THR A 22 29.03 -3.92 -12.41
C THR A 22 28.77 -3.66 -10.93
N GLU A 23 29.50 -2.71 -10.36
CA GLU A 23 29.29 -2.27 -9.00
C GLU A 23 27.79 -2.02 -8.83
N LEU A 24 27.20 -2.73 -7.87
CA LEU A 24 25.79 -2.63 -7.54
C LEU A 24 25.54 -1.20 -7.05
N ASN A 25 25.07 -0.34 -7.95
CA ASN A 25 24.76 1.04 -7.65
C ASN A 25 23.30 1.13 -7.20
N PHE A 26 23.09 1.43 -5.92
CA PHE A 26 21.75 1.59 -5.32
C PHE A 26 21.14 2.99 -5.55
N GLY A 27 21.81 3.86 -6.31
CA GLY A 27 21.38 5.23 -6.52
C GLY A 27 21.53 6.13 -5.28
N ASN A 28 20.89 7.30 -5.32
CA ASN A 28 20.87 8.23 -4.19
C ASN A 28 19.71 7.93 -3.23
N VAL A 29 19.93 8.08 -1.93
CA VAL A 29 18.86 8.01 -0.93
C VAL A 29 18.19 9.39 -0.84
N ASN A 30 16.92 9.46 -1.22
CA ASN A 30 16.09 10.65 -1.05
C ASN A 30 14.99 10.39 0.00
N HIS A 31 14.65 11.44 0.76
CA HIS A 31 13.59 11.40 1.76
C HIS A 31 12.31 12.02 1.19
N PHE A 32 11.19 11.30 1.26
CA PHE A 32 9.88 11.82 0.83
C PHE A 32 9.15 12.63 1.91
N SER A 33 9.62 12.54 3.16
CA SER A 33 9.13 13.31 4.30
C SER A 33 10.31 13.92 5.03
N ALA A 34 10.17 15.18 5.45
CA ALA A 34 11.17 15.88 6.26
C ALA A 34 11.19 15.40 7.73
N GLY A 35 10.17 14.64 8.13
CA GLY A 35 9.92 14.23 9.51
C GLY A 35 9.81 12.71 9.68
N GLN A 36 9.37 12.30 10.87
CA GLN A 36 9.11 10.89 11.14
C GLN A 36 7.84 10.43 10.40
N ALA A 37 8.02 9.71 9.30
CA ALA A 37 6.95 8.95 8.65
C ALA A 37 6.78 7.58 9.34
N ALA A 38 5.55 7.22 9.68
CA ALA A 38 5.21 5.92 10.26
C ALA A 38 4.00 5.31 9.55
N PHE A 39 3.82 3.99 9.70
CA PHE A 39 2.72 3.23 9.10
C PHE A 39 2.50 3.59 7.63
N MET A 40 3.36 3.09 6.77
CA MET A 40 3.39 3.49 5.36
C MET A 40 2.74 2.42 4.48
N CYS A 41 2.15 2.86 3.39
CA CYS A 41 1.73 2.02 2.29
C CYS A 41 2.06 2.73 0.98
N VAL A 42 2.67 1.99 0.05
CA VAL A 42 2.97 2.47 -1.30
C VAL A 42 2.07 1.75 -2.29
N GLU A 43 1.68 2.46 -3.34
CA GLU A 43 0.99 1.90 -4.49
C GLU A 43 1.60 2.46 -5.79
N THR A 44 1.60 1.62 -6.83
CA THR A 44 1.98 2.04 -8.18
C THR A 44 0.86 2.92 -8.75
N LEU A 45 1.22 4.13 -9.15
CA LEU A 45 0.32 5.09 -9.81
C LEU A 45 0.39 4.95 -11.33
N SER A 46 1.60 4.82 -11.87
CA SER A 46 1.88 4.58 -13.30
C SER A 46 3.21 3.83 -13.46
N GLU A 47 3.72 3.65 -14.69
CA GLU A 47 4.95 2.89 -14.96
C GLU A 47 6.17 3.34 -14.10
N ASN A 48 6.28 4.64 -13.84
CA ASN A 48 7.41 5.22 -13.11
C ASN A 48 6.96 6.16 -11.98
N GLU A 49 5.68 6.10 -11.60
CA GLU A 49 5.13 6.94 -10.54
C GLU A 49 4.52 6.08 -9.45
N ILE A 50 4.74 6.51 -8.22
CA ILE A 50 4.19 5.88 -7.02
C ILE A 50 3.43 6.93 -6.22
N ILE A 51 2.52 6.44 -5.39
CA ILE A 51 1.90 7.23 -4.33
C ILE A 51 2.15 6.55 -2.99
N VAL A 52 2.59 7.32 -2.00
CA VAL A 52 2.88 6.84 -0.65
C VAL A 52 1.91 7.48 0.32
N ALA A 53 1.11 6.67 1.00
CA ALA A 53 0.28 7.09 2.13
C ALA A 53 0.99 6.77 3.44
N TYR A 54 1.05 7.73 4.36
CA TYR A 54 1.75 7.57 5.62
C TYR A 54 1.14 8.42 6.73
N ARG A 55 1.50 8.10 7.96
CA ARG A 55 1.27 8.94 9.13
C ARG A 55 2.45 9.88 9.32
N ASP A 56 2.19 11.17 9.32
CA ASP A 56 3.19 12.22 9.50
C ASP A 56 3.25 12.68 10.96
N TRP A 57 4.25 12.23 11.72
CA TRP A 57 4.35 12.58 13.14
C TRP A 57 4.73 14.03 13.41
N GLU A 58 5.48 14.67 12.52
CA GLU A 58 5.82 16.09 12.67
C GLU A 58 4.60 16.98 12.39
N ASN A 59 3.65 16.46 11.61
CA ASN A 59 2.34 17.07 11.41
C ASN A 59 1.25 16.40 12.27
N GLN A 60 1.51 16.27 13.58
CA GLN A 60 0.53 15.80 14.59
C GLN A 60 -0.03 14.39 14.36
N GLY A 61 0.65 13.56 13.56
CA GLY A 61 0.17 12.24 13.19
C GLY A 61 -0.86 12.24 12.06
N TYR A 62 -0.98 13.34 11.30
CA TYR A 62 -1.93 13.46 10.20
C TYR A 62 -1.66 12.45 9.09
N GLY A 63 -2.76 12.03 8.45
CA GLY A 63 -2.70 11.20 7.27
C GLY A 63 -2.26 12.02 6.07
N THR A 64 -1.13 11.66 5.48
CA THR A 64 -0.51 12.39 4.38
C THR A 64 -0.22 11.45 3.21
N VAL A 65 -0.39 11.94 1.99
CA VAL A 65 0.11 11.28 0.78
C VAL A 65 1.19 12.12 0.11
N VAL A 66 2.07 11.45 -0.62
CA VAL A 66 3.01 12.10 -1.53
C VAL A 66 3.13 11.28 -2.81
N VAL A 67 3.15 11.95 -3.96
CA VAL A 67 3.46 11.34 -5.25
C VAL A 67 4.95 11.42 -5.48
N GLY A 68 5.55 10.36 -5.98
CA GLY A 68 6.95 10.34 -6.37
C GLY A 68 7.18 9.69 -7.71
N SER A 69 8.25 10.10 -8.38
CA SER A 69 8.79 9.40 -9.54
C SER A 69 9.90 8.46 -9.11
N VAL A 70 10.00 7.32 -9.79
CA VAL A 70 10.99 6.27 -9.52
C VAL A 70 11.62 5.85 -10.83
N SER A 71 12.94 5.82 -10.85
CA SER A 71 13.77 5.20 -11.89
C SER A 71 14.74 4.21 -11.25
N TYR A 72 15.62 3.60 -12.04
CA TYR A 72 16.61 2.65 -11.51
C TYR A 72 17.57 3.27 -10.47
N LEU A 73 17.90 4.57 -10.58
CA LEU A 73 18.92 5.22 -9.73
C LEU A 73 18.41 6.43 -8.96
N GLU A 74 17.24 6.95 -9.32
CA GLU A 74 16.75 8.22 -8.82
C GLU A 74 15.29 8.12 -8.41
N THR A 75 14.98 8.81 -7.32
CA THR A 75 13.62 9.09 -6.89
C THR A 75 13.45 10.59 -6.72
N ALA A 76 12.26 11.10 -7.00
CA ALA A 76 11.88 12.46 -6.67
C ALA A 76 10.48 12.47 -6.09
N TYR A 77 10.18 13.43 -5.22
CA TYR A 77 8.91 13.52 -4.53
C TYR A 77 8.30 14.90 -4.73
N GLY A 78 7.00 14.93 -4.98
CA GLY A 78 6.22 16.17 -5.01
C GLY A 78 5.92 16.70 -3.61
N GLU A 79 5.05 17.70 -3.54
CA GLU A 79 4.57 18.25 -2.28
C GLU A 79 3.64 17.25 -1.55
N PRO A 80 3.81 17.05 -0.24
CA PRO A 80 2.88 16.24 0.55
C PRO A 80 1.49 16.86 0.63
N VAL A 81 0.45 16.03 0.57
CA VAL A 81 -0.96 16.46 0.67
C VAL A 81 -1.65 15.72 1.81
N VAL A 82 -2.27 16.45 2.73
CA VAL A 82 -3.01 15.86 3.87
C VAL A 82 -4.35 15.31 3.39
N PHE A 83 -4.61 14.02 3.64
CA PHE A 83 -5.90 13.38 3.38
C PHE A 83 -6.77 13.24 4.64
N ALA A 84 -6.15 13.32 5.82
CA ALA A 84 -6.85 13.26 7.10
C ALA A 84 -6.14 14.15 8.12
N SER A 85 -6.83 15.21 8.55
CA SER A 85 -6.39 16.08 9.66
C SER A 85 -6.71 15.45 11.02
N ALA A 86 -6.36 14.18 11.17
CA ALA A 86 -6.58 13.39 12.36
C ALA A 86 -5.36 12.50 12.61
N ASN A 87 -5.15 12.12 13.86
CA ASN A 87 -4.08 11.18 14.17
C ASN A 87 -4.40 9.76 13.63
N ILE A 88 -3.75 9.34 12.55
CA ILE A 88 -4.10 8.09 11.87
C ILE A 88 -3.19 6.91 12.20
N TYR A 89 -3.68 5.71 11.95
CA TYR A 89 -2.90 4.48 11.97
C TYR A 89 -3.23 3.61 10.75
N LEU A 90 -2.25 2.82 10.32
CA LEU A 90 -2.42 1.73 9.36
C LEU A 90 -3.06 2.15 8.02
N PRO A 91 -2.63 3.25 7.37
CA PRO A 91 -3.15 3.59 6.06
C PRO A 91 -2.87 2.46 5.07
N LYS A 92 -3.85 2.15 4.24
CA LYS A 92 -3.73 1.28 3.06
C LYS A 92 -4.28 2.03 1.88
N ILE A 93 -3.49 2.12 0.81
CA ILE A 93 -3.85 2.83 -0.42
C ILE A 93 -3.95 1.82 -1.56
N LYS A 94 -4.94 2.01 -2.45
CA LYS A 94 -5.10 1.27 -3.71
C LYS A 94 -5.64 2.17 -4.82
N MET A 95 -5.05 2.08 -6.01
CA MET A 95 -5.62 2.67 -7.22
C MET A 95 -6.88 1.91 -7.63
N VAL A 96 -7.92 2.64 -7.98
CA VAL A 96 -9.15 2.13 -8.60
C VAL A 96 -9.03 2.15 -10.12
N ASN A 97 -8.44 3.22 -10.64
CA ASN A 97 -8.07 3.44 -12.03
C ASN A 97 -6.90 4.45 -12.07
N ASP A 98 -6.54 4.95 -13.25
CA ASP A 98 -5.35 5.80 -13.45
C ASP A 98 -5.38 7.15 -12.68
N SER A 99 -6.55 7.63 -12.27
CA SER A 99 -6.68 8.92 -11.55
C SER A 99 -7.35 8.81 -10.20
N VAL A 100 -8.04 7.71 -9.88
CA VAL A 100 -8.80 7.55 -8.65
C VAL A 100 -8.14 6.51 -7.75
N PHE A 101 -8.03 6.83 -6.47
CA PHE A 101 -7.52 5.91 -5.45
C PHE A 101 -8.36 5.97 -4.17
N LEU A 102 -8.26 4.89 -3.39
CA LEU A 102 -8.92 4.76 -2.10
C LEU A 102 -7.87 4.60 -1.03
N ILE A 103 -8.08 5.25 0.12
CA ILE A 103 -7.31 5.05 1.32
C ILE A 103 -8.24 4.59 2.43
N VAL A 104 -7.89 3.49 3.10
CA VAL A 104 -8.49 3.14 4.38
C VAL A 104 -7.50 3.36 5.50
N TYR A 105 -7.98 3.84 6.64
CA TYR A 105 -7.15 4.12 7.80
C TYR A 105 -7.96 3.97 9.10
N ARG A 106 -7.23 3.89 10.21
CA ARG A 106 -7.79 4.01 11.55
C ARG A 106 -7.63 5.45 12.02
N ASP A 107 -8.72 6.07 12.45
CA ASP A 107 -8.75 7.45 12.96
C ASP A 107 -8.80 7.45 14.49
N MET A 108 -7.72 7.90 15.15
CA MET A 108 -7.65 7.90 16.61
C MET A 108 -8.38 9.06 17.26
N ASP A 109 -8.70 10.11 16.51
CA ASP A 109 -9.46 11.26 17.01
C ASP A 109 -10.98 10.95 16.97
N LEU A 110 -11.36 9.86 16.30
CA LEU A 110 -12.68 9.25 16.29
C LEU A 110 -12.69 7.87 16.96
N ASP A 111 -12.04 7.73 18.12
CA ASP A 111 -12.02 6.50 18.94
C ASP A 111 -11.51 5.24 18.21
N GLY A 112 -10.64 5.42 17.22
CA GLY A 112 -10.06 4.34 16.43
C GLY A 112 -10.97 3.80 15.33
N LYS A 113 -12.01 4.52 14.93
CA LYS A 113 -12.94 4.11 13.85
C LYS A 113 -12.20 3.85 12.54
N GLY A 114 -12.77 2.94 11.75
CA GLY A 114 -12.31 2.66 10.40
C GLY A 114 -12.87 3.69 9.41
N MET A 115 -11.99 4.41 8.73
CA MET A 115 -12.31 5.46 7.77
C MET A 115 -11.83 5.07 6.37
N LEU A 116 -12.63 5.39 5.36
CA LEU A 116 -12.28 5.33 3.95
C LEU A 116 -12.33 6.74 3.36
N VAL A 117 -11.35 7.12 2.56
CA VAL A 117 -11.37 8.37 1.78
C VAL A 117 -11.04 8.07 0.33
N LYS A 118 -11.76 8.70 -0.60
CA LYS A 118 -11.45 8.69 -2.02
C LYS A 118 -10.59 9.90 -2.34
N GLY A 119 -9.49 9.65 -3.05
CA GLY A 119 -8.66 10.69 -3.65
C GLY A 119 -8.72 10.64 -5.18
N GLU A 120 -8.58 11.81 -5.81
CA GLU A 120 -8.44 11.95 -7.25
C GLU A 120 -7.17 12.74 -7.57
N LEU A 121 -6.37 12.23 -8.50
CA LEU A 121 -5.18 12.87 -9.03
C LEU A 121 -5.47 13.42 -10.42
N ASN A 122 -5.45 14.74 -10.56
CA ASN A 122 -5.70 15.43 -11.82
C ASN A 122 -4.57 16.44 -12.08
N ASN A 123 -3.76 16.17 -13.10
CA ASN A 123 -2.61 17.01 -13.50
C ASN A 123 -1.68 17.34 -12.31
N GLY A 124 -1.30 16.33 -11.52
CA GLY A 124 -0.44 16.49 -10.34
C GLY A 124 -1.14 17.04 -9.10
N ASN A 125 -2.41 17.43 -9.18
CA ASN A 125 -3.17 17.92 -8.03
C ASN A 125 -4.01 16.80 -7.43
N ILE A 126 -3.89 16.62 -6.12
CA ILE A 126 -4.70 15.66 -5.37
C ILE A 126 -5.87 16.38 -4.70
N GLN A 127 -7.06 15.82 -4.86
CA GLN A 127 -8.26 16.25 -4.14
C GLN A 127 -8.90 15.07 -3.42
N PHE A 128 -9.45 15.33 -2.24
CA PHE A 128 -10.12 14.33 -1.42
C PHE A 128 -11.61 14.64 -1.28
N GLU A 129 -12.43 13.61 -1.32
CA GLU A 129 -13.82 13.71 -0.88
C GLU A 129 -13.94 13.60 0.64
N ALA A 130 -15.14 13.86 1.16
CA ALA A 130 -15.43 13.63 2.57
C ALA A 130 -15.20 12.14 2.92
N PRO A 131 -14.56 11.84 4.07
CA PRO A 131 -14.30 10.47 4.47
C PRO A 131 -15.59 9.76 4.90
N ILE A 132 -15.63 8.46 4.63
CA ILE A 132 -16.74 7.55 4.95
C ILE A 132 -16.32 6.67 6.14
N ILE A 133 -17.15 6.57 7.16
CA ILE A 133 -16.96 5.60 8.25
C ILE A 133 -17.36 4.22 7.73
N PHE A 134 -16.41 3.28 7.66
CA PHE A 134 -16.69 1.88 7.31
C PHE A 134 -16.79 0.97 8.54
N SER A 135 -16.25 1.38 9.68
CA SER A 135 -16.44 0.69 10.96
C SER A 135 -16.65 1.71 12.08
N ASN A 136 -17.75 1.54 12.82
CA ASN A 136 -18.10 2.38 13.97
C ASN A 136 -17.33 2.01 15.25
N SER A 137 -16.62 0.89 15.24
CA SER A 137 -15.80 0.39 16.34
C SER A 137 -14.33 0.60 16.04
N MET A 138 -13.49 0.53 17.07
CA MET A 138 -12.04 0.55 16.86
C MET A 138 -11.63 -0.63 15.97
N ILE A 139 -10.81 -0.38 14.95
CA ILE A 139 -10.18 -1.45 14.15
C ILE A 139 -8.75 -1.71 14.63
N SER A 140 -8.29 -2.97 14.61
CA SER A 140 -6.89 -3.30 14.98
C SER A 140 -5.94 -3.40 13.79
N THR A 141 -6.43 -3.91 12.67
CA THR A 141 -5.68 -4.10 11.42
C THR A 141 -6.63 -3.96 10.24
N SER A 142 -6.11 -3.58 9.08
CA SER A 142 -6.85 -3.47 7.83
C SER A 142 -6.02 -3.87 6.62
N SER A 143 -6.72 -4.29 5.58
CA SER A 143 -6.23 -4.48 4.21
C SER A 143 -7.28 -3.96 3.24
N LEU A 144 -6.82 -3.45 2.11
CA LEU A 144 -7.66 -2.95 1.03
C LEU A 144 -7.17 -3.56 -0.27
N ILE A 145 -8.10 -4.11 -1.04
CA ILE A 145 -7.85 -4.54 -2.42
C ILE A 145 -8.90 -3.92 -3.34
N VAL A 146 -8.47 -3.56 -4.55
CA VAL A 146 -9.36 -3.26 -5.67
C VAL A 146 -9.34 -4.48 -6.57
N MET A 147 -10.51 -5.09 -6.79
CA MET A 147 -10.64 -6.32 -7.58
C MET A 147 -10.83 -6.00 -9.06
N ASN A 148 -11.47 -4.87 -9.36
CA ASN A 148 -11.65 -4.29 -10.68
C ASN A 148 -12.04 -2.81 -10.52
N ASP A 149 -12.25 -2.12 -11.63
CA ASP A 149 -12.64 -0.71 -11.70
C ASP A 149 -13.96 -0.36 -10.99
N THR A 150 -14.79 -1.35 -10.63
CA THR A 150 -16.07 -1.11 -9.96
C THR A 150 -16.17 -1.69 -8.56
N THR A 151 -15.25 -2.56 -8.15
CA THR A 151 -15.40 -3.37 -6.93
C THR A 151 -14.11 -3.41 -6.13
N PHE A 152 -14.21 -3.13 -4.84
CA PHE A 152 -13.13 -3.25 -3.88
C PHE A 152 -13.58 -4.01 -2.64
N LEU A 153 -12.62 -4.41 -1.81
CA LEU A 153 -12.88 -5.15 -0.58
C LEU A 153 -11.99 -4.60 0.54
N ILE A 154 -12.61 -4.29 1.67
CA ILE A 154 -11.91 -3.95 2.91
C ILE A 154 -11.94 -5.18 3.81
N ALA A 155 -10.78 -5.65 4.25
CA ALA A 155 -10.66 -6.65 5.30
C ALA A 155 -10.14 -5.98 6.56
N TYR A 156 -10.78 -6.17 7.71
CA TYR A 156 -10.33 -5.57 8.96
C TYR A 156 -10.67 -6.43 10.18
N LYS A 157 -9.96 -6.20 11.29
CA LYS A 157 -10.33 -6.76 12.60
C LYS A 157 -11.14 -5.73 13.39
N ASP A 158 -12.40 -6.04 13.66
CA ASP A 158 -13.29 -5.22 14.51
C ASP A 158 -13.01 -5.54 15.99
N ASN A 159 -12.67 -4.53 16.80
CA ASN A 159 -12.36 -4.77 18.21
C ASN A 159 -13.59 -4.96 19.10
N SER A 160 -14.80 -4.62 18.63
CA SER A 160 -16.02 -4.83 19.42
C SER A 160 -16.36 -6.30 19.61
N ASN A 161 -16.00 -7.14 18.63
CA ASN A 161 -16.24 -8.59 18.66
C ASN A 161 -14.94 -9.42 18.48
N GLY A 162 -13.84 -8.80 18.05
CA GLY A 162 -12.56 -9.44 17.81
C GLY A 162 -12.46 -10.19 16.46
N PHE A 163 -13.50 -10.17 15.64
CA PHE A 163 -13.60 -10.94 14.41
C PHE A 163 -12.95 -10.26 13.21
N GLY A 164 -12.51 -11.08 12.26
CA GLY A 164 -12.19 -10.62 10.92
C GLY A 164 -13.48 -10.30 10.17
N THR A 165 -13.55 -9.11 9.58
CA THR A 165 -14.72 -8.65 8.82
C THR A 165 -14.28 -8.30 7.41
N LEU A 166 -15.05 -8.76 6.44
CA LEU A 166 -14.95 -8.37 5.04
C LEU A 166 -16.11 -7.44 4.71
N LEU A 167 -15.79 -6.29 4.14
CA LEU A 167 -16.75 -5.31 3.70
C LEU A 167 -16.53 -5.02 2.22
N PRO A 168 -17.41 -5.55 1.33
CA PRO A 168 -17.34 -5.21 -0.08
C PRO A 168 -17.76 -3.75 -0.27
N GLY A 169 -17.14 -3.09 -1.24
CA GLY A 169 -17.54 -1.76 -1.68
C GLY A 169 -17.57 -1.66 -3.20
N LYS A 170 -18.25 -0.63 -3.68
CA LYS A 170 -18.39 -0.34 -5.10
C LYS A 170 -17.92 1.07 -5.42
N PHE A 171 -17.30 1.22 -6.57
CA PHE A 171 -17.02 2.48 -7.23
C PHE A 171 -17.82 2.55 -8.53
N VAL A 172 -18.80 3.44 -8.62
CA VAL A 172 -19.65 3.57 -9.80
C VAL A 172 -19.93 5.05 -10.04
N ASN A 173 -19.71 5.51 -11.28
CA ASN A 173 -19.95 6.90 -11.69
C ASN A 173 -19.25 7.92 -10.75
N GLY A 174 -18.00 7.66 -10.39
CA GLY A 174 -17.23 8.53 -9.50
C GLY A 174 -17.56 8.39 -8.01
N SER A 175 -18.60 7.65 -7.63
CA SER A 175 -19.06 7.56 -6.24
C SER A 175 -18.67 6.24 -5.58
N VAL A 176 -18.27 6.32 -4.31
CA VAL A 176 -18.01 5.15 -3.46
C VAL A 176 -19.25 4.77 -2.66
N SER A 177 -19.56 3.49 -2.59
CA SER A 177 -20.59 2.93 -1.70
C SER A 177 -20.08 1.66 -1.02
N LEU A 178 -20.58 1.41 0.20
CA LEU A 178 -20.24 0.23 1.00
C LEU A 178 -21.43 -0.73 1.01
N GLY A 179 -21.14 -2.02 0.90
CA GLY A 179 -22.13 -3.10 0.98
C GLY A 179 -22.45 -3.49 2.42
N GLU A 180 -23.08 -4.65 2.58
CA GLU A 180 -23.34 -5.23 3.90
C GLU A 180 -22.10 -5.91 4.46
N LEU A 181 -21.98 -5.90 5.79
CA LEU A 181 -20.87 -6.53 6.51
C LEU A 181 -20.93 -8.05 6.39
N GLN A 182 -19.80 -8.67 6.03
CA GLN A 182 -19.63 -10.12 6.08
C GLN A 182 -18.63 -10.47 7.17
N ILE A 183 -19.13 -11.09 8.25
CA ILE A 183 -18.30 -11.50 9.39
C ILE A 183 -17.71 -12.89 9.11
N PHE A 184 -16.40 -13.04 9.29
CA PHE A 184 -15.70 -14.30 9.18
C PHE A 184 -15.15 -14.74 10.55
N ASN A 185 -15.16 -16.04 10.83
CA ASN A 185 -14.76 -16.60 12.13
C ASN A 185 -15.54 -16.02 13.33
N ALA A 186 -16.86 -15.84 13.21
CA ALA A 186 -17.69 -15.69 14.39
C ALA A 186 -17.56 -17.00 15.19
N ALA A 187 -16.79 -16.97 16.28
CA ALA A 187 -16.57 -18.16 17.09
C ALA A 187 -17.93 -18.64 17.63
N THR A 188 -18.45 -19.74 17.10
CA THR A 188 -19.26 -20.63 17.91
C THR A 188 -18.28 -21.32 18.85
N SER A 189 -18.32 -20.97 20.12
CA SER A 189 -17.62 -21.71 21.19
C SER A 189 -17.74 -23.22 20.97
N PHE A 190 -16.61 -23.93 20.93
CA PHE A 190 -16.56 -25.37 21.15
C PHE A 190 -16.32 -25.66 22.63
#